data_AF-A0A016UL87-F1
#
_entry.id   AF-A0A016UL87-F1
#
_cell.length_a   1.000
_cell.length_b   1.000
_cell.length_c   1.000
_cell.angle_alpha   90.00
_cell.angle_beta   90.00
_cell.angle_gamma   90.00
#
_symmetry.space_group_name_H-M   'P 1'
#
loop_
_entity.id
_entity.type
_entity.pdbx_description
1 polymer ?
#
loop_
_entity_poly.entity_id
_entity_poly.type
_entity_poly.pdbx_seq_one_letter_code
_entity_poly.pdbx_strand_id
1 'polypeptide(L)'
;MSNNCPKTLNSTRNGYDELCTYIRNAAALAERPLERRSCLSNGTVTLMKHRRQLKNTISTALDRLVYTETCKMLRRRIRGDIRFHHCQTVQKAVQSRKSLRQIRHETAVGHH
;
A
#
# COMPACT_ATOMS: atom_id res chain seq x y z
N MET A 1 -1.38 -26.48 -7.81
CA MET A 1 -2.05 -26.89 -6.56
C MET A 1 -3.33 -26.10 -6.42
N SER A 2 -4.47 -26.78 -6.34
CA SER A 2 -5.81 -26.19 -6.33
C SER A 2 -6.15 -25.69 -4.93
N ASN A 3 -6.20 -24.37 -4.74
CA ASN A 3 -6.49 -23.72 -3.45
C ASN A 3 -8.00 -23.57 -3.21
N ASN A 4 -8.76 -24.66 -3.31
CA ASN A 4 -10.18 -24.64 -2.96
C ASN A 4 -10.36 -25.24 -1.57
N CYS A 5 -10.62 -24.39 -0.59
CA CYS A 5 -11.02 -24.82 0.75
C CYS A 5 -12.38 -25.54 0.65
N PRO A 6 -12.50 -26.82 1.06
CA PRO A 6 -13.76 -27.54 1.01
C PRO A 6 -14.79 -26.91 1.97
N LYS A 7 -16.06 -26.83 1.54
CA LYS A 7 -17.16 -26.27 2.35
C LYS A 7 -17.46 -27.09 3.62
N THR A 8 -17.08 -28.37 3.63
CA THR A 8 -17.29 -29.30 4.74
C THR A 8 -16.13 -30.29 4.78
N LEU A 9 -15.47 -30.42 5.93
CA LEU A 9 -14.46 -31.44 6.19
C LEU A 9 -15.14 -32.68 6.79
N ASN A 10 -14.75 -33.87 6.33
CA ASN A 10 -15.27 -35.11 6.87
C ASN A 10 -14.68 -35.36 8.27
N SER A 11 -15.50 -35.77 9.25
CA SER A 11 -15.11 -36.00 10.66
C SER A 11 -14.24 -37.25 10.89
N THR A 12 -13.53 -37.72 9.87
CA THR A 12 -12.57 -38.82 9.98
C THR A 12 -11.21 -38.29 10.45
N ARG A 13 -10.34 -39.16 10.99
CA ARG A 13 -9.00 -38.80 11.50
C ARG A 13 -8.16 -38.02 10.47
N ASN A 14 -8.30 -38.33 9.17
CA ASN A 14 -7.69 -37.58 8.07
C ASN A 14 -8.20 -36.13 7.94
N GLY A 15 -9.48 -35.88 8.24
CA GLY A 15 -10.06 -34.54 8.14
C GLY A 15 -9.54 -33.57 9.20
N TYR A 16 -9.13 -34.08 10.37
CA TYR A 16 -8.48 -33.26 11.40
C TYR A 16 -7.06 -32.84 10.99
N ASP A 17 -6.29 -33.74 10.38
CA ASP A 17 -4.94 -33.44 9.88
C ASP A 17 -4.98 -32.43 8.71
N GLU A 18 -5.99 -32.55 7.84
CA GLU A 18 -6.28 -31.57 6.79
C GLU A 18 -6.66 -30.21 7.39
N LEU A 19 -7.54 -30.17 8.39
CA LEU A 19 -7.89 -28.94 9.11
C LEU A 19 -6.66 -28.26 9.71
N CYS A 20 -5.84 -29.02 10.44
CA CYS A 20 -4.60 -28.52 11.03
C CYS A 20 -3.64 -27.96 9.96
N THR A 21 -3.62 -28.55 8.77
CA THR A 21 -2.82 -28.09 7.64
C THR A 21 -3.38 -26.78 7.05
N TYR A 22 -4.70 -26.67 6.88
CA TYR A 22 -5.33 -25.43 6.44
C TYR A 22 -5.12 -24.28 7.43
N ILE A 23 -5.27 -24.54 8.74
CA ILE A 23 -5.05 -23.53 9.79
C ILE A 23 -3.59 -23.07 9.78
N ARG A 24 -2.62 -23.99 9.70
CA ARG A 24 -1.20 -23.65 9.61
C ARG A 24 -0.87 -22.83 8.36
N ASN A 25 -1.42 -23.21 7.20
CA ASN A 25 -1.22 -22.46 5.95
C ASN A 25 -1.86 -21.07 6.00
N ALA A 26 -3.04 -20.95 6.61
CA ALA A 26 -3.71 -19.66 6.79
C ALA A 26 -2.93 -18.75 7.76
N ALA A 27 -2.42 -19.31 8.87
CA ALA A 27 -1.56 -18.59 9.81
C ALA A 27 -0.27 -18.09 9.13
N ALA A 28 0.39 -18.95 8.36
CA ALA A 28 1.60 -18.58 7.62
C ALA A 28 1.35 -17.48 6.55
N LEU A 29 0.15 -17.45 5.96
CA LEU A 29 -0.25 -16.37 5.05
C LEU A 29 -0.56 -15.06 5.79
N ALA A 30 -1.17 -15.15 6.98
CA ALA A 30 -1.47 -13.99 7.81
C ALA A 30 -0.21 -13.33 8.41
N GLU A 31 0.82 -14.12 8.67
CA GLU A 31 2.12 -13.63 9.18
C GLU A 31 3.02 -13.01 8.11
N ARG A 32 2.69 -13.15 6.81
CA ARG A 32 3.51 -12.54 5.75
C ARG A 32 3.45 -11.01 5.88
N PRO A 33 4.61 -10.34 6.03
CA PRO A 33 4.65 -8.89 6.10
C PRO A 33 4.13 -8.32 4.78
N LEU A 34 3.03 -7.59 4.88
CA LEU A 34 2.42 -6.91 3.74
C LEU A 34 3.36 -5.80 3.30
N GLU A 35 3.70 -5.76 2.00
CA GLU A 35 4.49 -4.67 1.45
C GLU A 35 3.74 -3.34 1.62
N ARG A 36 4.15 -2.55 2.61
CA ARG A 36 3.71 -1.15 2.75
C ARG A 36 4.32 -0.33 1.61
N ARG A 37 3.64 -0.27 0.48
CA ARG A 37 4.00 0.67 -0.59
C ARG A 37 3.35 2.02 -0.33
N SER A 38 4.17 2.99 0.08
CA SER A 38 3.77 4.40 0.11
C SER A 38 3.35 4.84 -1.29
N CYS A 39 2.21 5.52 -1.41
CA CYS A 39 1.78 6.15 -2.66
C CYS A 39 2.62 7.39 -3.01
N LEU A 40 3.41 7.90 -2.07
CA LEU A 40 4.28 9.06 -2.24
C LEU A 40 5.71 8.62 -2.48
N SER A 41 6.37 9.28 -3.43
CA SER A 41 7.80 9.11 -3.68
C SER A 41 8.64 9.66 -2.53
N ASN A 42 9.85 9.13 -2.37
CA ASN A 42 10.81 9.64 -1.38
C ASN A 42 11.07 11.14 -1.55
N GLY A 43 11.14 11.62 -2.79
CA GLY A 43 11.29 13.04 -3.08
C GLY A 43 10.12 13.89 -2.57
N THR A 44 8.89 13.41 -2.70
CA THR A 44 7.70 14.08 -2.13
C THR A 44 7.72 14.07 -0.60
N VAL A 45 8.10 12.96 0.03
CA VAL A 45 8.23 12.87 1.49
C VAL A 45 9.30 13.84 2.02
N THR A 46 10.46 13.91 1.38
CA THR A 46 11.51 14.89 1.72
C THR A 46 11.01 16.32 1.58
N LEU A 47 10.26 16.62 0.52
CA LEU A 47 9.66 17.94 0.31
C LEU A 47 8.62 18.27 1.39
N MET A 48 7.84 17.29 1.87
CA MET A 48 6.93 17.49 3.01
C MET A 48 7.67 17.87 4.29
N LYS A 49 8.81 17.20 4.56
CA LYS A 49 9.67 17.53 5.72
C LYS A 49 10.23 18.95 5.58
N HIS A 50 10.74 19.29 4.40
CA HIS A 50 11.25 20.64 4.13
C HIS A 50 10.17 21.71 4.31
N ARG A 51 8.96 21.50 3.78
CA ARG A 51 7.82 22.40 4.02
C ARG A 51 7.53 22.59 5.51
N ARG A 52 7.61 21.51 6.30
CA ARG A 52 7.39 21.57 7.75
C ARG A 52 8.44 22.44 8.44
N GLN A 53 9.70 22.29 8.05
CA GLN A 53 10.79 23.13 8.54
C GLN A 53 10.57 24.60 8.16
N LEU A 54 10.30 24.88 6.89
CA LEU A 54 10.03 26.23 6.40
C LEU A 54 8.90 26.90 7.20
N LYS A 55 7.80 26.18 7.50
CA LYS A 55 6.69 26.72 8.30
C LYS A 55 7.16 27.24 9.67
N ASN A 56 8.13 26.57 10.28
CA ASN A 56 8.62 26.90 11.62
C ASN A 56 9.68 28.01 11.61
N THR A 57 10.30 28.29 10.45
CA THR A 57 11.39 29.26 10.31
C THR A 57 10.99 30.52 9.55
N ILE A 58 9.69 30.73 9.27
CA ILE A 58 9.22 31.92 8.55
C ILE A 58 9.49 33.16 9.40
N SER A 59 10.31 34.08 8.89
CA SER A 59 10.56 35.36 9.53
C SER A 59 10.30 36.53 8.57
N THR A 60 10.64 36.36 7.29
CA THR A 60 10.57 37.41 6.27
C THR A 60 9.41 37.21 5.27
N ALA A 61 9.08 38.25 4.51
CA ALA A 61 8.13 38.15 3.40
C ALA A 61 8.62 37.18 2.29
N LEU A 62 9.95 37.11 2.08
CA LEU A 62 10.56 36.18 1.14
C LEU A 62 10.33 34.72 1.59
N ASP A 63 10.48 34.42 2.89
CA ASP A 63 10.22 33.08 3.42
C ASP A 63 8.78 32.63 3.19
N ARG A 64 7.82 33.56 3.33
CA ARG A 64 6.39 33.30 3.04
C ARG A 64 6.16 32.96 1.57
N LEU A 65 6.86 33.64 0.67
CA LEU A 65 6.81 33.35 -0.76
C LEU A 65 7.37 31.95 -1.06
N VAL A 66 8.57 31.65 -0.54
CA VAL A 66 9.21 30.33 -0.69
C VAL A 66 8.35 29.21 -0.13
N TYR A 67 7.74 29.42 1.05
CA TYR A 67 6.81 28.46 1.64
C TYR A 67 5.59 28.22 0.75
N THR A 68 5.03 29.28 0.18
CA THR A 68 3.85 29.21 -0.70
C THR A 68 4.15 28.44 -1.98
N GLU A 69 5.28 28.73 -2.62
CA GLU A 69 5.72 28.01 -3.82
C GLU A 69 6.03 26.54 -3.51
N THR A 70 6.67 26.27 -2.37
CA THR A 70 6.89 24.90 -1.89
C THR A 70 5.57 24.14 -1.72
N CYS A 71 4.53 24.79 -1.17
CA CYS A 71 3.20 24.19 -1.05
C CYS A 71 2.55 23.91 -2.41
N LYS A 72 2.69 24.81 -3.39
CA LYS A 72 2.19 24.60 -4.76
C LYS A 72 2.90 23.42 -5.42
N MET A 73 4.23 23.35 -5.32
CA MET A 73 5.02 22.25 -5.85
C MET A 73 4.62 20.91 -5.21
N LEU A 74 4.48 20.88 -3.88
CA LEU A 74 4.08 19.69 -3.16
C LEU A 74 2.70 19.17 -3.61
N ARG A 75 1.71 20.06 -3.78
CA ARG A 75 0.39 19.68 -4.31
C ARG A 75 0.44 19.10 -5.72
N ARG A 76 1.35 19.58 -6.57
CA ARG A 76 1.55 19.06 -7.94
C ARG A 76 2.21 17.68 -7.89
N ARG A 77 3.25 17.51 -7.08
CA ARG A 77 3.97 16.23 -6.92
C ARG A 77 3.09 15.14 -6.32
N ILE A 78 2.34 15.42 -5.26
CA ILE A 78 1.40 14.46 -4.66
C ILE A 78 0.38 13.96 -5.69
N ARG A 79 -0.19 14.87 -6.50
CA ARG A 79 -1.10 14.48 -7.60
C ARG A 79 -0.41 13.63 -8.66
N GLY A 80 0.85 13.91 -8.97
CA GLY A 80 1.67 13.08 -9.85
C GLY A 80 1.86 11.68 -9.29
N ASP A 81 2.33 11.59 -8.06
CA ASP A 81 2.64 10.34 -7.35
C ASP A 81 1.39 9.44 -7.24
N ILE A 82 0.23 10.00 -6.85
CA ILE A 82 -1.04 9.26 -6.79
C ILE A 82 -1.43 8.70 -8.15
N ARG A 83 -1.35 9.52 -9.22
CA ARG A 83 -1.68 9.06 -10.58
C ARG A 83 -0.73 7.96 -11.04
N PHE A 84 0.57 8.15 -10.82
CA PHE A 84 1.58 7.15 -11.17
C PHE A 84 1.35 5.83 -10.43
N HIS A 85 1.09 5.89 -9.12
CA HIS A 85 0.76 4.73 -8.31
C HIS A 85 -0.48 4.00 -8.88
N HIS A 86 -1.53 4.73 -9.22
CA HIS A 86 -2.72 4.15 -9.83
C HIS A 86 -2.42 3.46 -11.17
N CYS A 87 -1.65 4.10 -12.05
CA CYS A 87 -1.23 3.50 -13.32
C CYS A 87 -0.45 2.19 -13.08
N GLN A 88 0.46 2.17 -12.10
CA GLN A 88 1.18 0.94 -11.74
C GLN A 88 0.25 -0.15 -11.21
N THR A 89 -0.74 0.19 -10.37
CA THR A 89 -1.74 -0.78 -9.89
C THR A 89 -2.51 -1.39 -11.05
N VAL A 90 -2.95 -0.57 -12.00
CA VAL A 90 -3.69 -1.04 -13.19
C VAL A 90 -2.81 -1.92 -14.06
N GLN A 91 -1.58 -1.49 -14.34
CA GLN A 91 -0.62 -2.28 -15.12
C GLN A 91 -0.35 -3.65 -14.48
N LYS A 92 -0.17 -3.69 -13.15
CA LYS A 92 0.01 -4.94 -12.40
C LYS A 92 -1.20 -5.85 -12.52
N ALA A 93 -2.42 -5.32 -12.47
CA ALA A 93 -3.64 -6.10 -12.64
C ALA A 93 -3.74 -6.74 -14.03
N VAL A 94 -3.42 -5.97 -15.08
CA VAL A 94 -3.37 -6.48 -16.46
C VAL A 94 -2.32 -7.58 -16.59
N GLN A 95 -1.09 -7.34 -16.14
CA GLN A 95 0.02 -8.30 -16.24
C GLN A 95 -0.25 -9.60 -15.48
N SER A 96 -0.87 -9.50 -14.30
CA SER A 96 -1.19 -10.65 -13.46
C SER A 96 -2.52 -11.33 -13.81
N ARG A 97 -3.27 -10.81 -14.78
CA ARG A 97 -4.63 -11.28 -15.16
C ARG A 97 -5.59 -11.36 -13.97
N LYS A 98 -5.40 -10.48 -12.97
CA LYS A 98 -6.22 -10.39 -11.77
C LYS A 98 -7.14 -9.18 -11.86
N SER A 99 -8.29 -9.25 -11.21
CA SER A 99 -9.18 -8.09 -11.10
C SER A 99 -8.50 -6.96 -10.31
N LEU A 100 -8.82 -5.71 -10.63
CA LEU A 100 -8.35 -4.55 -9.86
C LEU A 100 -8.72 -4.65 -8.38
N ARG A 101 -9.89 -5.22 -8.06
CA ARG A 101 -10.33 -5.46 -6.69
C ARG A 101 -9.38 -6.39 -5.94
N GLN A 102 -8.95 -7.48 -6.58
CA GLN A 102 -8.04 -8.45 -5.99
C GLN A 102 -6.64 -7.85 -5.77
N ILE A 103 -6.08 -7.15 -6.77
CA ILE A 103 -4.80 -6.45 -6.61
C ILE A 103 -4.87 -5.39 -5.52
N ARG A 104 -5.95 -4.59 -5.50
CA ARG A 104 -6.15 -3.59 -4.45
C ARG A 104 -6.19 -4.22 -3.07
N HIS A 105 -6.90 -5.33 -2.89
CA HIS A 105 -6.95 -6.03 -1.61
C HIS A 105 -5.57 -6.58 -1.20
N GLU A 106 -4.83 -7.17 -2.15
CA GLU A 106 -3.44 -7.61 -1.93
C GLU A 106 -2.51 -6.43 -1.54
N THR A 107 -2.81 -5.21 -1.98
CA THR A 107 -2.01 -4.00 -1.67
C THR A 107 -2.53 -3.14 -0.52
N ALA A 108 -3.80 -3.28 -0.13
CA ALA A 108 -4.48 -2.34 0.77
C ALA A 108 -4.47 -2.77 2.24
N VAL A 109 -3.95 -3.96 2.56
CA VAL A 109 -3.79 -4.35 3.96
C VAL A 109 -2.42 -3.83 4.43
N GLY A 110 -2.45 -2.62 4.93
CA GLY A 110 -1.32 -1.97 5.57
C GLY A 110 -1.90 -1.08 6.66
N HIS A 111 -2.65 -1.68 7.59
CA HIS A 111 -3.11 -0.95 8.77
C HIS A 111 -1.87 -0.53 9.57
N HIS A 112 -1.81 0.77 9.84
CA HIS A 112 -0.96 1.36 10.86
C HIS A 112 -1.46 0.95 12.24
#